data_AF-A0A660UNC0-F1
#
_entry.id   AF-A0A660UNC0-F1
#
_cell.length_a   1.000
_cell.length_b   1.000
_cell.length_c   1.000
_cell.angle_alpha   90.00
_cell.angle_beta   90.00
_cell.angle_gamma   90.00
#
_symmetry.space_group_name_H-M   'P 1'
#
loop_
_entity.id
_entity.type
_entity.pdbx_description
1 polymer ?
#
loop_
_entity_poly.entity_id
_entity_poly.type
_entity_poly.pdbx_seq_one_letter_code
_entity_poly.pdbx_strand_id
1 'polypeptide(L)'
;MKDKPTLAIHPILFALFPVIFLYTKNIDEIYFRHVLWPLIFVFGVTLTLWFALNIFYKSWHKSGLVTSCIVLFMFSYGNITEKFISTFNLNLDTHASPLILVWFALLGVVLLGVFRIEKSLVQWTKIFNLVALCLILLNGINILSFNFHPDNPFQNNSLLGTEDLCDTPLKASKRPNIFYLIFDAHIGPSGLKQLGHNNSWFIDALK
;
A
#
# COMPACT_ATOMS: atom_id res chain seq x y z
N MET A 1 35.55 -18.67 14.40
CA MET A 1 35.23 -17.70 13.33
C MET A 1 34.64 -16.46 14.01
N LYS A 2 35.25 -15.29 13.84
CA LYS A 2 34.72 -14.03 14.39
C LYS A 2 33.43 -13.70 13.62
N ASP A 3 32.28 -13.67 14.29
CA ASP A 3 31.02 -13.28 13.65
C ASP A 3 31.17 -11.89 13.03
N LYS A 4 30.86 -11.77 11.73
CA LYS A 4 30.79 -10.46 11.07
C LYS A 4 29.76 -9.59 11.80
N PRO A 5 30.01 -8.28 11.96
CA PRO A 5 29.02 -7.37 12.54
C PRO A 5 27.73 -7.46 11.71
N THR A 6 26.66 -7.93 12.34
CA THR A 6 25.36 -8.06 11.69
C THR A 6 24.60 -6.76 11.91
N LEU A 7 24.33 -6.01 10.84
CA LEU A 7 23.52 -4.80 10.95
C LEU A 7 22.02 -5.15 10.96
N ALA A 8 21.24 -4.51 11.82
CA ALA A 8 19.78 -4.69 11.85
C ALA A 8 19.11 -3.84 10.76
N ILE A 9 19.07 -4.33 9.52
CA ILE A 9 18.45 -3.63 8.38
C ILE A 9 16.94 -3.90 8.27
N HIS A 10 16.47 -4.97 8.92
CA HIS A 10 15.09 -5.41 8.88
C HIS A 10 14.04 -4.37 9.30
N PRO A 11 14.26 -3.41 10.25
CA PRO A 11 13.24 -2.41 10.58
C PRO A 11 12.86 -1.56 9.37
N ILE A 12 13.86 -1.15 8.59
CA ILE A 12 13.67 -0.36 7.37
C ILE A 12 12.97 -1.23 6.31
N LEU A 13 13.44 -2.46 6.09
CA LEU A 13 12.83 -3.33 5.08
C LEU A 13 11.36 -3.65 5.40
N PHE A 14 11.02 -3.87 6.69
CA PHE A 14 9.65 -4.07 7.11
C PHE A 14 8.79 -2.80 7.04
N ALA A 15 9.38 -1.61 7.10
CA ALA A 15 8.68 -0.35 6.85
C ALA A 15 8.34 -0.16 5.37
N LEU A 16 9.26 -0.55 4.48
CA LEU A 16 9.06 -0.48 3.03
C LEU A 16 8.06 -1.53 2.53
N PHE A 17 8.13 -2.75 3.09
CA PHE A 17 7.34 -3.90 2.66
C PHE A 17 5.83 -3.62 2.49
N PRO A 18 5.08 -3.15 3.50
CA PRO A 18 3.62 -3.02 3.39
C PRO A 18 3.21 -1.97 2.36
N VAL A 19 4.00 -0.90 2.23
CA VAL A 19 3.76 0.16 1.22
C VAL A 19 3.97 -0.39 -0.19
N ILE A 20 5.06 -1.13 -0.41
CA ILE A 20 5.35 -1.77 -1.71
C ILE A 20 4.35 -2.89 -2.01
N PHE A 21 3.94 -3.67 -1.02
CA PHE A 21 2.95 -4.72 -1.15
C PHE A 21 1.59 -4.16 -1.57
N LEU A 22 1.15 -3.07 -0.93
CA LEU A 22 -0.09 -2.39 -1.31
C LEU A 22 0.01 -1.82 -2.72
N TYR A 23 1.14 -1.22 -3.10
CA TYR A 23 1.37 -0.78 -4.47
C TYR A 23 1.26 -1.93 -5.47
N THR A 24 1.90 -3.07 -5.16
CA THR A 24 1.88 -4.25 -6.04
C THR A 24 0.46 -4.76 -6.28
N LYS A 25 -0.43 -4.65 -5.29
CA LYS A 25 -1.85 -5.00 -5.44
C LYS A 25 -2.66 -4.02 -6.30
N ASN A 26 -2.22 -2.78 -6.41
CA ASN A 26 -2.93 -1.72 -7.13
C ASN A 26 -2.07 -1.17 -8.27
N ILE A 27 -1.17 -2.01 -8.81
CA ILE A 27 -0.13 -1.58 -9.74
C ILE A 27 -0.72 -1.15 -11.08
N ASP A 28 -1.91 -1.63 -11.41
CA ASP A 28 -2.73 -1.26 -12.57
C ASP A 28 -3.44 0.09 -12.41
N GLU A 29 -3.59 0.58 -11.18
CA GLU A 29 -4.46 1.72 -10.86
C GLU A 29 -3.68 2.98 -10.45
N ILE A 30 -2.49 2.81 -9.87
CA ILE A 30 -1.76 3.89 -9.21
C ILE A 30 -0.34 4.01 -9.76
N TYR A 31 0.05 5.20 -10.24
CA TYR A 31 1.44 5.46 -10.59
C TYR A 31 2.37 5.40 -9.35
N PHE A 32 3.56 4.82 -9.53
CA PHE A 32 4.57 4.71 -8.47
C PHE A 32 4.89 6.04 -7.75
N ARG A 33 4.83 7.18 -8.45
CA ARG A 33 5.06 8.51 -7.86
C ARG A 33 4.14 8.82 -6.67
N HIS A 34 2.92 8.28 -6.65
CA HIS A 34 1.96 8.48 -5.56
C HIS A 34 2.32 7.67 -4.31
N VAL A 35 3.16 6.63 -4.45
CA VAL A 35 3.65 5.78 -3.36
C VAL A 35 4.81 6.43 -2.61
N LEU A 36 5.54 7.37 -3.23
CA LEU A 36 6.72 8.00 -2.63
C LEU A 36 6.41 8.71 -1.31
N TRP A 37 5.29 9.44 -1.22
CA TRP A 37 4.90 10.15 -0.01
C TRP A 37 4.61 9.21 1.17
N PRO A 38 3.73 8.19 1.02
CA PRO A 38 3.57 7.15 2.02
C PRO A 38 4.88 6.47 2.42
N LEU A 39 5.74 6.17 1.44
CA LEU A 39 7.02 5.48 1.67
C LEU A 39 7.96 6.32 2.53
N ILE A 40 8.11 7.61 2.21
CA ILE A 40 8.92 8.56 3.00
C ILE A 40 8.35 8.72 4.41
N PHE A 41 7.03 8.85 4.53
CA PHE A 41 6.37 9.01 5.83
C PHE A 41 6.61 7.80 6.73
N VAL A 42 6.33 6.59 6.25
CA VAL A 42 6.50 5.35 7.02
C VAL A 42 7.97 5.13 7.34
N PHE A 43 8.87 5.36 6.38
CA PHE A 43 10.32 5.28 6.61
C PHE A 43 10.77 6.24 7.72
N GLY A 44 10.33 7.50 7.66
CA GLY A 44 10.66 8.52 8.65
C GLY A 44 10.18 8.14 10.06
N VAL A 45 8.91 7.74 10.18
CA VAL A 45 8.32 7.30 11.46
C VAL A 45 9.06 6.08 12.02
N THR A 46 9.34 5.08 11.18
CA THR A 46 10.09 3.89 11.60
C THR A 46 11.50 4.24 12.06
N LEU A 47 12.18 5.15 11.34
CA LEU A 47 13.54 5.55 11.69
C LEU A 47 13.54 6.28 13.05
N THR A 48 12.65 7.25 13.23
CA THR A 48 12.49 7.97 14.50
C THR A 48 12.20 7.00 15.66
N LEU A 49 11.26 6.07 15.46
CA LEU A 49 10.93 5.05 16.46
C LEU A 49 12.15 4.17 16.79
N TRP A 50 12.87 3.70 15.76
CA TRP A 50 14.03 2.83 15.95
C TRP A 50 15.14 3.52 16.73
N PHE A 51 15.48 4.76 16.37
CA PHE A 51 16.48 5.54 17.10
C PHE A 51 16.06 5.83 18.55
N ALA A 52 14.80 6.21 18.77
CA ALA A 52 14.28 6.44 20.12
C ALA A 52 14.40 5.17 21.00
N LEU A 53 14.00 4.01 20.45
CA LEU A 53 14.13 2.74 21.14
C LEU A 53 15.59 2.32 21.32
N ASN A 54 16.50 2.68 20.40
CA ASN A 54 17.92 2.40 20.55
C ASN A 54 18.54 3.20 21.71
N ILE A 55 18.08 4.42 21.97
CA ILE A 55 18.50 5.21 23.15
C ILE A 55 18.08 4.49 24.44
N PHE A 56 16.85 3.95 24.49
CA PHE A 56 16.32 3.25 25.65
C PHE A 56 16.99 1.89 25.89
N TYR A 57 17.08 1.05 24.85
CA TYR A 57 17.63 -0.31 24.94
C TYR A 57 19.15 -0.38 24.85
N LYS A 58 19.80 0.68 24.36
CA LYS A 58 21.26 0.76 24.09
C LYS A 58 21.77 -0.42 23.24
N SER A 59 20.93 -0.95 22.37
CA SER A 59 21.22 -2.12 21.53
C SER A 59 20.47 -2.03 20.21
N TRP A 60 21.23 -1.95 19.11
CA TRP A 60 20.71 -1.88 17.74
C TRP A 60 19.91 -3.13 17.36
N HIS A 61 20.31 -4.29 17.87
CA HIS A 61 19.60 -5.55 17.64
C HIS A 61 18.24 -5.59 18.35
N LYS A 62 18.22 -5.22 19.64
CA LYS A 62 16.99 -5.26 20.43
C LYS A 62 16.00 -4.20 19.97
N SER A 63 16.47 -2.96 19.79
CA SER A 63 15.65 -1.86 19.26
C SER A 63 15.13 -2.17 17.86
N GLY A 64 15.96 -2.77 17.00
CA GLY A 64 15.54 -3.16 15.65
C GLY A 64 14.41 -4.20 15.69
N LEU A 65 14.56 -5.25 16.51
CA LEU A 65 13.54 -6.29 16.65
C LEU A 65 12.22 -5.74 17.18
N VAL A 66 12.28 -4.93 18.24
CA VAL A 66 11.10 -4.26 18.79
C VAL A 66 10.42 -3.38 17.73
N THR A 67 11.19 -2.56 17.02
CA THR A 67 10.67 -1.69 15.96
C THR A 67 9.99 -2.50 14.86
N SER A 68 10.60 -3.61 14.45
CA SER A 68 10.06 -4.45 13.38
C SER A 68 8.77 -5.15 13.80
N CYS A 69 8.72 -5.64 15.04
CA CYS A 69 7.49 -6.19 15.60
C CYS A 69 6.39 -5.12 15.59
N ILE A 70 6.67 -3.90 16.06
CA ILE A 70 5.67 -2.81 16.06
C ILE A 70 5.19 -2.51 14.64
N VAL A 71 6.10 -2.30 13.69
CA VAL A 71 5.77 -1.98 12.29
C VAL A 71 4.92 -3.08 11.68
N LEU A 72 5.37 -4.34 11.74
CA LEU A 72 4.61 -5.48 11.19
C LEU A 72 3.22 -5.59 11.82
N PHE A 73 3.13 -5.40 13.13
CA PHE A 73 1.90 -5.54 13.88
C PHE A 73 0.88 -4.45 13.53
N MET A 74 1.34 -3.20 13.38
CA MET A 74 0.50 -2.09 12.92
C MET A 74 -0.05 -2.33 11.51
N PHE A 75 0.80 -2.69 10.55
CA PHE A 75 0.38 -2.88 9.16
C PHE A 75 -0.45 -4.16 8.92
N SER A 76 -0.34 -5.14 9.82
CA SER A 76 -1.06 -6.42 9.69
C SER A 76 -2.47 -6.38 10.26
N TYR A 77 -2.83 -5.37 11.06
CA TYR A 77 -4.13 -5.28 11.75
C TYR A 77 -5.32 -5.46 10.80
N GLY A 78 -5.45 -4.63 9.77
CA GLY A 78 -6.59 -4.66 8.85
C GLY A 78 -6.72 -6.00 8.13
N ASN A 79 -5.63 -6.46 7.50
CA ASN A 79 -5.62 -7.73 6.74
C ASN A 79 -5.98 -8.94 7.62
N ILE A 80 -5.43 -9.01 8.84
CA ILE A 80 -5.68 -10.16 9.73
C ILE A 80 -7.07 -10.10 10.33
N THR A 81 -7.54 -8.92 10.76
CA THR A 81 -8.87 -8.79 11.37
C THR A 81 -10.00 -9.01 10.37
N GLU A 82 -9.87 -8.49 9.15
CA GLU A 82 -10.84 -8.74 8.08
C GLU A 82 -10.95 -10.23 7.76
N LYS A 83 -9.80 -10.92 7.64
CA LYS A 83 -9.79 -12.35 7.40
C LYS A 83 -10.35 -13.14 8.58
N PHE A 84 -10.10 -12.70 9.81
CA PHE A 84 -10.64 -13.32 11.01
C PHE A 84 -12.17 -13.16 11.07
N ILE A 85 -12.68 -11.94 10.90
CA ILE A 85 -14.11 -11.63 10.91
C ILE A 85 -14.85 -12.44 9.83
N SER A 86 -14.33 -12.46 8.60
CA SER A 86 -14.94 -13.22 7.50
C SER A 86 -14.89 -14.74 7.73
N THR A 87 -13.78 -15.29 8.24
CA THR A 87 -13.65 -16.74 8.49
C THR A 87 -14.65 -17.23 9.53
N PHE A 88 -14.96 -16.41 10.54
CA PHE A 88 -15.89 -16.76 11.62
C PHE A 88 -17.30 -16.18 11.42
N ASN A 89 -17.60 -15.58 10.27
CA ASN A 89 -18.88 -14.91 9.96
C ASN A 89 -19.37 -13.98 11.08
N LEU A 90 -18.46 -13.18 11.63
CA LEU A 90 -18.79 -12.24 12.69
C LEU A 90 -19.43 -10.98 12.10
N ASN A 91 -20.56 -10.53 12.65
CA ASN A 91 -21.17 -9.25 12.29
C ASN A 91 -20.47 -8.08 13.02
N LEU A 92 -19.18 -7.90 12.74
CA LEU A 92 -18.37 -6.84 13.33
C LEU A 92 -17.76 -6.00 12.20
N ASP A 93 -17.85 -4.68 12.35
CA ASP A 93 -17.10 -3.76 11.50
C ASP A 93 -15.62 -3.83 11.88
N THR A 94 -14.75 -4.15 10.93
CA THR A 94 -13.29 -4.19 11.11
C THR A 94 -12.75 -2.94 11.78
N HIS A 95 -13.23 -1.76 11.38
CA HIS A 95 -12.75 -0.46 11.81
C HIS A 95 -13.24 0.00 13.21
N ALA A 96 -14.35 -0.56 13.70
CA ALA A 96 -14.93 -0.22 15.02
C ALA A 96 -14.93 -1.41 15.99
N SER A 97 -14.30 -2.52 15.62
CA SER A 97 -14.32 -3.76 16.40
C SER A 97 -13.49 -3.63 17.70
N PRO A 98 -13.94 -4.26 18.80
CA PRO A 98 -13.16 -4.37 20.04
C PRO A 98 -11.86 -5.19 19.84
N LEU A 99 -11.68 -5.81 18.68
CA LEU A 99 -10.47 -6.55 18.30
C LEU A 99 -9.23 -5.65 18.31
N ILE A 100 -9.36 -4.33 18.14
CA ILE A 100 -8.21 -3.42 18.24
C ILE A 100 -7.54 -3.49 19.61
N LEU A 101 -8.33 -3.59 20.69
CA LEU A 101 -7.80 -3.70 22.06
C LEU A 101 -7.07 -5.02 22.27
N VAL A 102 -7.65 -6.12 21.76
CA VAL A 102 -7.02 -7.46 21.79
C VAL A 102 -5.72 -7.45 20.99
N TRP A 103 -5.70 -6.77 19.84
CA TRP A 103 -4.51 -6.60 19.02
C TRP A 103 -3.42 -5.87 19.81
N PHE A 104 -3.70 -4.69 20.38
CA PHE A 104 -2.72 -3.96 21.20
C PHE A 104 -2.26 -4.73 22.44
N ALA A 105 -3.13 -5.52 23.07
CA ALA A 105 -2.75 -6.39 24.18
C ALA A 105 -1.73 -7.46 23.73
N LEU A 106 -1.96 -8.10 22.58
CA LEU A 106 -1.04 -9.08 22.00
C LEU A 106 0.31 -8.43 21.65
N LEU A 107 0.31 -7.22 21.07
CA LEU A 107 1.54 -6.45 20.86
C LEU A 107 2.29 -6.26 22.19
N GLY A 108 1.59 -5.84 23.25
CA GLY A 108 2.16 -5.68 24.58
C GLY A 108 2.87 -6.95 25.08
N VAL A 109 2.24 -8.12 24.91
CA VAL A 109 2.84 -9.42 25.28
C VAL A 109 4.12 -9.70 24.49
N VAL A 110 4.11 -9.47 23.18
CA VAL A 110 5.31 -9.65 22.32
C VAL A 110 6.43 -8.71 22.76
N LEU A 111 6.11 -7.44 23.02
CA LEU A 111 7.09 -6.44 23.45
C LEU A 111 7.69 -6.77 24.83
N LEU A 112 6.87 -7.22 25.78
CA LEU A 112 7.36 -7.69 27.09
C LEU A 112 8.26 -8.91 26.95
N GLY A 113 7.92 -9.84 26.05
CA GLY A 113 8.76 -10.99 25.73
C GLY A 113 10.15 -10.57 25.26
N VAL A 114 10.23 -9.65 24.29
CA VAL A 114 11.51 -9.12 23.79
C VAL A 114 12.25 -8.33 24.88
N PHE A 115 11.54 -7.55 25.69
CA PHE A 115 12.13 -6.79 26.80
C PHE A 115 12.86 -7.70 27.80
N ARG A 116 12.30 -8.88 28.12
CA ARG A 116 12.89 -9.84 29.06
C ARG A 116 14.08 -10.62 28.52
N ILE A 117 14.36 -10.57 27.22
CA ILE A 117 15.52 -11.26 26.65
C ILE A 117 16.78 -10.44 26.93
N GLU A 118 17.66 -11.00 27.78
CA GLU A 118 18.99 -10.46 28.10
C GLU A 118 20.09 -11.05 27.21
N LYS A 119 19.81 -12.16 26.53
CA LYS A 119 20.76 -12.81 25.61
C LYS A 119 20.98 -11.99 24.34
N SER A 120 22.11 -12.21 23.68
CA SER A 120 22.41 -11.64 22.37
C SER A 120 21.32 -12.00 21.34
N LEU A 121 20.70 -10.98 20.75
CA LEU A 121 19.64 -11.12 19.75
C LEU A 121 20.16 -11.13 18.30
N VAL A 122 21.46 -11.39 18.11
CA VAL A 122 22.10 -11.37 16.79
C VAL A 122 21.51 -12.42 15.84
N GLN A 123 21.24 -13.64 16.33
CA GLN A 123 20.65 -14.69 15.49
C GLN A 123 19.24 -14.31 15.01
N TRP A 124 18.41 -13.76 15.89
CA TRP A 124 17.09 -13.24 15.54
C TRP A 124 17.16 -12.09 14.54
N THR A 125 18.14 -11.20 14.68
CA THR A 125 18.41 -10.13 13.70
C THR A 125 18.72 -10.72 12.32
N LYS A 126 19.55 -11.77 12.24
CA LYS A 126 19.87 -12.44 10.96
C LYS A 126 18.60 -13.03 10.32
N ILE A 127 17.76 -13.70 11.11
CA ILE A 127 16.49 -14.27 10.62
C ILE A 127 15.56 -13.16 10.12
N PHE A 128 15.35 -12.09 10.89
CA PHE A 128 14.47 -10.98 10.50
C PHE A 128 14.98 -10.25 9.25
N ASN A 129 16.30 -10.07 9.13
CA ASN A 129 16.92 -9.52 7.91
C ASN A 129 16.61 -10.39 6.69
N LEU A 130 16.78 -11.71 6.82
CA LEU A 130 16.52 -12.64 5.73
C LEU A 130 15.04 -12.62 5.33
N VAL A 131 14.12 -12.70 6.31
CA VAL A 131 12.68 -12.66 6.06
C VAL A 131 12.27 -11.36 5.39
N ALA A 132 12.72 -10.22 5.90
CA ALA A 132 12.38 -8.91 5.34
C ALA A 132 12.92 -8.76 3.90
N LEU A 133 14.14 -9.24 3.65
CA LEU A 133 14.73 -9.25 2.32
C LEU A 133 13.92 -10.12 1.35
N CYS A 134 13.55 -11.35 1.75
CA CYS A 134 12.72 -12.23 0.94
C CYS A 134 11.38 -11.57 0.59
N LEU A 135 10.72 -10.92 1.55
CA LEU A 135 9.46 -10.23 1.30
C LEU A 135 9.61 -9.08 0.29
N ILE A 136 10.67 -8.29 0.39
CA ILE A 136 10.94 -7.22 -0.58
C ILE A 136 11.22 -7.80 -1.96
N LEU A 137 12.02 -8.85 -2.05
CA LEU A 137 12.33 -9.52 -3.33
C LEU A 137 11.09 -10.10 -4.00
N LEU A 138 10.21 -10.75 -3.24
CA LEU A 138 8.94 -11.28 -3.78
C LEU A 138 8.08 -10.18 -4.41
N ASN A 139 7.95 -9.02 -3.75
CA ASN A 139 7.23 -7.89 -4.35
C ASN A 139 7.98 -7.30 -5.54
N GLY A 140 9.31 -7.24 -5.50
CA GLY A 140 10.13 -6.82 -6.64
C GLY A 140 9.89 -7.67 -7.88
N ILE A 141 9.80 -8.99 -7.73
CA ILE A 141 9.49 -9.93 -8.82
C ILE A 141 8.11 -9.62 -9.42
N ASN A 142 7.09 -9.39 -8.58
CA ASN A 142 5.75 -9.04 -9.06
C ASN A 142 5.74 -7.72 -9.84
N ILE A 143 6.45 -6.70 -9.35
CA ILE A 143 6.57 -5.41 -10.03
C ILE A 143 7.31 -5.56 -11.37
N LEU A 144 8.40 -6.32 -11.41
CA LEU A 144 9.11 -6.60 -12.67
C LEU A 144 8.19 -7.34 -13.66
N SER A 145 7.51 -8.38 -13.21
CA SER A 145 6.58 -9.16 -14.05
C SER A 145 5.48 -8.28 -14.66
N PHE A 146 4.99 -7.29 -13.92
CA PHE A 146 4.00 -6.35 -14.41
C PHE A 146 4.53 -5.45 -15.54
N ASN A 147 5.76 -4.95 -15.41
CA ASN A 147 6.35 -4.08 -16.45
C ASN A 147 6.61 -4.80 -17.78
N PHE A 148 6.74 -6.12 -17.77
CA PHE A 148 6.87 -6.93 -18.99
C PHE A 148 5.53 -7.46 -19.52
N HIS A 149 4.41 -7.13 -18.87
CA HIS A 149 3.09 -7.56 -19.33
C HIS A 149 2.65 -6.70 -20.54
N PRO A 150 2.21 -7.30 -21.66
CA PRO A 150 1.85 -6.55 -22.88
C PRO A 150 0.71 -5.54 -22.67
N ASP A 151 -0.18 -5.82 -21.71
CA ASP A 151 -1.39 -5.03 -21.46
C ASP A 151 -1.19 -3.93 -20.41
N ASN A 152 0.05 -3.53 -20.12
CA ASN A 152 0.33 -2.49 -19.13
C ASN A 152 -0.38 -1.16 -19.51
N PRO A 153 -1.41 -0.72 -18.76
CA PRO A 153 -2.21 0.46 -19.11
C PRO A 153 -1.36 1.74 -19.12
N PHE A 154 -0.27 1.78 -18.34
CA PHE A 154 0.63 2.94 -18.28
C PHE A 154 1.62 3.01 -19.43
N GLN A 155 1.91 1.88 -20.09
CA GLN A 155 2.75 1.84 -21.29
C GLN A 155 1.91 2.08 -22.55
N ASN A 156 0.66 1.58 -22.57
CA ASN A 156 -0.28 1.75 -23.68
C ASN A 156 -0.88 3.17 -23.75
N ASN A 157 -0.96 3.90 -22.63
CA ASN A 157 -1.37 5.32 -22.65
C ASN A 157 -0.35 6.26 -23.32
N SER A 158 0.92 5.84 -23.48
CA SER A 158 1.89 6.56 -24.31
C SER A 158 1.70 6.32 -25.81
N LEU A 159 0.96 5.26 -26.20
CA LEU A 159 0.64 4.92 -27.60
C LEU A 159 -0.79 5.34 -27.99
N LEU A 160 -1.69 5.48 -27.03
CA LEU A 160 -3.08 5.94 -27.23
C LEU A 160 -3.23 7.47 -27.17
N GLY A 161 -2.11 8.22 -27.13
CA GLY A 161 -2.10 9.67 -27.27
C GLY A 161 -1.93 10.17 -28.71
N THR A 162 -1.64 9.28 -29.66
CA THR A 162 -1.52 9.57 -31.09
C THR A 162 -1.89 8.33 -31.89
N GLU A 163 -3.10 7.79 -31.70
CA GLU A 163 -3.74 7.26 -32.90
C GLU A 163 -4.06 8.49 -33.74
N ASP A 164 -3.22 8.73 -34.76
CA ASP A 164 -3.53 9.60 -35.87
C ASP A 164 -4.90 9.17 -36.42
N LEU A 165 -5.96 9.81 -35.92
CA LEU A 165 -7.27 9.84 -36.57
C LEU A 165 -7.21 10.61 -37.91
N CYS A 166 -6.02 11.03 -38.35
CA CYS A 166 -5.76 11.64 -39.62
C CYS A 166 -4.66 10.87 -40.35
N ASP A 167 -5.01 9.85 -41.13
CA ASP A 167 -4.31 9.57 -42.40
C ASP A 167 -5.00 8.52 -43.28
N THR A 168 -6.33 8.57 -43.32
CA THR A 168 -7.01 8.24 -44.58
C THR A 168 -7.88 9.43 -44.96
N PRO A 169 -7.70 10.02 -46.15
CA PRO A 169 -8.67 10.97 -46.68
C PRO A 169 -9.91 10.16 -47.06
N LEU A 170 -10.71 9.78 -46.07
CA LEU A 170 -12.09 9.43 -46.26
C LEU A 170 -12.69 10.63 -46.99
N LYS A 171 -13.02 10.45 -48.28
CA LYS A 171 -13.79 11.42 -49.06
C LYS A 171 -14.87 11.97 -48.15
N ALA A 172 -14.73 13.24 -47.80
CA ALA A 172 -15.58 13.93 -46.83
C ALA A 172 -16.99 14.07 -47.40
N SER A 173 -17.73 12.97 -47.39
CA SER A 173 -19.18 13.02 -47.28
C SER A 173 -19.43 13.64 -45.92
N LYS A 174 -20.12 14.78 -45.92
CA LYS A 174 -20.45 15.61 -44.76
C LYS A 174 -21.29 14.80 -43.77
N ARG A 175 -20.66 13.92 -43.00
CA ARG A 175 -21.26 13.10 -41.96
C ARG A 175 -21.24 13.89 -40.64
N PRO A 176 -22.27 13.72 -39.79
CA PRO A 176 -22.30 14.40 -38.49
C PRO A 176 -21.16 13.89 -37.60
N ASN A 177 -20.55 14.80 -36.84
CA ASN A 177 -19.67 14.43 -35.73
C ASN A 177 -20.54 13.89 -34.59
N ILE A 178 -20.20 12.72 -34.06
CA ILE A 178 -20.92 12.09 -32.95
C ILE A 178 -19.97 12.07 -31.74
N PHE A 179 -20.37 12.72 -30.65
CA PHE A 179 -19.63 12.72 -29.39
C PHE A 179 -20.37 11.85 -28.37
N TYR A 180 -19.70 10.83 -27.84
CA TYR A 180 -20.21 10.02 -26.73
C TYR A 180 -19.61 10.55 -25.42
N LEU A 181 -20.46 11.06 -24.54
CA LEU A 181 -20.07 11.51 -23.21
C LEU A 181 -20.51 10.46 -22.19
N ILE A 182 -19.54 9.75 -21.59
CA ILE A 182 -19.77 8.75 -20.54
C ILE A 182 -19.22 9.31 -19.24
N PHE A 183 -20.10 9.54 -18.28
CA PHE A 183 -19.74 10.09 -16.98
C PHE A 183 -19.74 8.98 -15.93
N ASP A 184 -18.58 8.72 -15.32
CA ASP A 184 -18.49 7.81 -14.19
C ASP A 184 -19.02 8.50 -12.91
N ALA A 185 -19.78 7.75 -12.11
CA ALA A 185 -20.42 8.22 -10.87
C ALA A 185 -21.30 9.49 -10.96
N HIS A 186 -21.72 9.92 -12.17
CA HIS A 186 -22.66 11.04 -12.30
C HIS A 186 -24.09 10.58 -11.95
N ILE A 187 -24.55 10.95 -10.76
CA ILE A 187 -25.83 10.56 -10.14
C ILE A 187 -27.10 11.00 -10.93
N GLY A 188 -26.92 11.77 -12.00
CA GLY A 188 -28.01 12.20 -12.87
C GLY A 188 -28.87 13.32 -12.26
N PRO A 189 -29.77 13.93 -13.06
CA PRO A 189 -30.55 15.09 -12.62
C PRO A 189 -31.41 14.82 -11.38
N SER A 190 -32.04 13.64 -11.33
CA SER A 190 -32.94 13.27 -10.23
C SER A 190 -32.21 13.12 -8.90
N GLY A 191 -31.06 12.46 -8.89
CA GLY A 191 -30.30 12.27 -7.66
C GLY A 191 -29.56 13.54 -7.22
N LEU A 192 -29.07 14.37 -8.15
CA LEU A 192 -28.53 15.68 -7.82
C LEU A 192 -29.58 16.59 -7.17
N LYS A 193 -30.82 16.55 -7.65
CA LYS A 193 -31.94 17.28 -7.04
C LYS A 193 -32.25 16.80 -5.62
N GLN A 194 -32.16 15.50 -5.35
CA GLN A 194 -32.31 14.96 -3.99
C GLN A 194 -31.21 15.44 -3.03
N LEU A 195 -30.01 15.68 -3.57
CA LEU A 195 -28.88 16.26 -2.84
C LEU A 195 -28.92 17.80 -2.76
N GLY A 196 -29.98 18.45 -3.27
CA GLY A 196 -30.14 19.90 -3.23
C GLY A 196 -29.36 20.67 -4.32
N HIS A 197 -28.80 19.97 -5.31
CA HIS A 197 -28.07 20.58 -6.42
C HIS A 197 -28.94 20.70 -7.68
N ASN A 198 -28.86 21.84 -8.36
CA ASN A 198 -29.57 22.07 -9.63
C ASN A 198 -28.59 22.00 -10.82
N ASN A 199 -28.76 21.02 -11.69
CA ASN A 199 -27.96 20.83 -12.90
C ASN A 199 -28.74 21.14 -14.20
N SER A 200 -29.88 21.84 -14.11
CA SER A 200 -30.72 22.14 -15.29
C SER A 200 -29.95 22.83 -16.40
N TRP A 201 -29.05 23.76 -16.04
CA TRP A 201 -28.21 24.49 -16.99
C TRP A 201 -27.35 23.58 -17.88
N PHE A 202 -26.84 22.47 -17.33
CA PHE A 202 -25.98 21.53 -18.04
C PHE A 202 -26.81 20.63 -18.96
N ILE A 203 -27.96 20.16 -18.49
CA ILE A 203 -28.87 19.34 -19.30
C ILE A 203 -29.45 20.13 -20.47
N ASP A 204 -29.75 21.41 -20.25
CA ASP A 204 -30.24 22.29 -21.32
C ASP A 204 -29.14 22.63 -22.33
N ALA A 205 -27.87 22.67 -21.91
CA ALA A 205 -26.73 22.85 -22.81
C ALA A 205 -26.43 21.61 -23.69
N LEU A 206 -26.97 20.43 -23.36
CA LEU A 206 -26.80 19.18 -24.12
C LEU A 206 -27.94 18.91 -25.12
N LYS A 207 -28.98 19.75 -25.15
CA LYS A 207 -30.07 19.68 -26.13
C LYS A 207 -29.71 20.45 -27.40
#